data_AF-A0A8C0BSD4-F1
#
_entry.id   AF-A0A8C0BSD4-F1
#
_cell.length_a   1.000
_cell.length_b   1.000
_cell.length_c   1.000
_cell.angle_alpha   90.00
_cell.angle_beta   90.00
_cell.angle_gamma   90.00
#
_symmetry.space_group_name_H-M   'P 1'
#
loop_
_entity.id
_entity.type
_entity.pdbx_description
1 polymer ?
#
loop_
_entity_poly.entity_id
_entity_poly.type
_entity_poly.pdbx_seq_one_letter_code
_entity_poly.pdbx_strand_id
1 'polypeptide(L)'
;MEGPLQTSIHVCHEYGQWMSQLPEKLWDIPLYNLALPGSHDTMTYCLDKNSGVSGNELKLVKFLNKCMPCIVHPIIMKWSTTQVLTVTEQLEAGVRYLDFRIAHKANDPSMNLYFVHMVYTTVTVQDILWEVLSWLETHPQEVVILACRNFDGLTKKLHCHLIACIKEIFQCKLCPRNNLSCCNLCLLACILLLCISEESSLHLPVRYL
;
A
#
# COMPACT_ATOMS: atom_id res chain seq x y z
N MET A 1 -15.51 -39.81 30.42
CA MET A 1 -16.19 -38.50 30.35
C MET A 1 -15.12 -37.49 30.03
N GLU A 2 -15.09 -37.07 28.77
CA GLU A 2 -14.14 -36.09 28.25
C GLU A 2 -14.44 -34.74 28.88
N GLY A 3 -13.44 -34.15 29.53
CA GLY A 3 -13.51 -32.78 30.04
C GLY A 3 -13.34 -31.78 28.89
N PRO A 4 -13.95 -30.59 28.97
CA PRO A 4 -13.83 -29.61 27.90
C PRO A 4 -12.39 -29.09 27.82
N LEU A 5 -11.77 -29.27 26.65
CA LEU A 5 -10.56 -28.58 26.24
C LEU A 5 -10.86 -27.08 26.19
N GLN A 6 -10.54 -26.39 27.28
CA GLN A 6 -10.60 -24.94 27.35
C GLN A 6 -9.30 -24.37 26.76
N THR A 7 -9.26 -24.27 25.43
CA THR A 7 -8.31 -23.39 24.74
C THR A 7 -8.74 -21.96 25.00
N SER A 8 -8.35 -21.42 26.16
CA SER A 8 -8.30 -19.98 26.36
C SER A 8 -7.16 -19.46 25.48
N ILE A 9 -7.48 -19.15 24.21
CA ILE A 9 -6.60 -18.31 23.40
C ILE A 9 -6.55 -16.98 24.15
N HIS A 10 -5.39 -16.69 24.74
CA HIS A 10 -5.07 -15.38 25.27
C HIS A 10 -5.10 -14.40 24.08
N VAL A 11 -6.27 -13.82 23.79
CA VAL A 11 -6.44 -12.82 22.73
C VAL A 11 -5.91 -11.48 23.25
N CYS A 12 -4.59 -11.39 23.40
CA CYS A 12 -3.81 -10.15 23.36
C CYS A 12 -2.59 -10.45 22.48
N HIS A 13 -2.84 -10.83 21.23
CA HIS A 13 -1.78 -10.91 20.24
C HIS A 13 -1.58 -9.50 19.67
N GLU A 14 -0.38 -8.95 19.80
CA GLU A 14 0.07 -7.86 18.94
C GLU A 14 0.02 -8.38 17.49
N TYR A 15 -1.07 -8.05 16.77
CA TYR A 15 -1.26 -8.47 15.38
C TYR A 15 -0.14 -7.93 14.46
N GLY A 16 0.65 -6.96 14.92
CA GLY A 16 1.86 -6.48 14.25
C GLY A 16 2.91 -7.56 13.98
N GLN A 17 2.91 -8.67 14.70
CA GLN A 17 3.94 -9.72 14.58
C GLN A 17 3.37 -11.11 14.23
N TRP A 18 2.20 -11.18 13.58
CA TRP A 18 1.54 -12.47 13.38
C TRP A 18 2.33 -13.45 12.47
N MET A 19 3.12 -12.96 11.50
CA MET A 19 3.89 -13.83 10.62
C MET A 19 5.03 -14.52 11.38
N SER A 20 5.70 -13.80 12.28
CA SER A 20 6.73 -14.34 13.19
C SER A 20 6.22 -15.47 14.09
N GLN A 21 4.92 -15.46 14.38
CA GLN A 21 4.27 -16.38 15.31
C GLN A 21 3.61 -17.58 14.59
N LEU A 22 3.76 -17.68 13.26
CA LEU A 22 3.26 -18.84 12.53
C LEU A 22 3.95 -20.13 13.01
N PRO A 23 3.26 -21.28 13.04
CA PRO A 23 3.91 -22.57 13.27
C PRO A 23 5.04 -22.81 12.27
N GLU A 24 6.16 -23.39 12.71
CA GLU A 24 7.35 -23.64 11.89
C GLU A 24 7.05 -24.36 10.56
N LYS A 25 6.04 -25.25 10.57
CA LYS A 25 5.58 -25.98 9.36
C LYS A 25 5.09 -25.05 8.24
N LEU A 26 4.71 -23.82 8.57
CA LEU A 26 4.24 -22.79 7.63
C LEU A 26 5.35 -21.79 7.25
N TRP A 27 6.54 -21.91 7.82
CA TRP A 27 7.63 -21.00 7.46
C TRP A 27 8.20 -21.31 6.06
N ASP A 28 8.08 -22.56 5.62
CA ASP A 28 8.57 -23.02 4.32
C ASP A 28 7.49 -23.13 3.25
N ILE A 29 6.28 -22.62 3.51
CA ILE A 29 5.25 -22.55 2.47
C ILE A 29 5.39 -21.26 1.65
N PRO A 30 5.19 -21.32 0.32
CA PRO A 30 5.23 -20.13 -0.50
C PRO A 30 4.18 -19.12 -0.06
N LEU A 31 4.52 -17.82 -0.09
CA LEU A 31 3.63 -16.76 0.36
C LEU A 31 2.26 -16.74 -0.34
N TYR A 32 2.19 -17.16 -1.61
CA TYR A 32 0.92 -17.25 -2.36
C TYR A 32 -0.02 -18.36 -1.86
N ASN A 33 0.46 -19.26 -0.99
CA ASN A 33 -0.36 -20.26 -0.29
C ASN A 33 -0.78 -19.80 1.11
N LEU A 34 -0.38 -18.60 1.54
CA LEU A 34 -0.82 -17.99 2.80
C LEU A 34 -1.99 -17.04 2.56
N ALA A 35 -2.96 -17.05 3.48
CA ALA A 35 -3.99 -16.03 3.52
C ALA A 35 -3.42 -14.76 4.15
N LEU A 36 -3.26 -13.70 3.36
CA LEU A 36 -2.73 -12.41 3.81
C LEU A 36 -3.85 -11.38 3.91
N PRO A 37 -4.05 -10.73 5.06
CA PRO A 37 -4.92 -9.57 5.16
C PRO A 37 -4.39 -8.41 4.31
N GLY A 38 -5.27 -7.77 3.55
CA GLY A 38 -4.94 -6.63 2.69
C GLY A 38 -5.91 -5.48 2.88
N SER A 39 -5.45 -4.25 2.63
CA SER A 39 -6.31 -3.07 2.61
C SER A 39 -6.43 -2.52 1.19
N HIS A 40 -7.67 -2.30 0.77
CA HIS A 40 -7.99 -1.70 -0.52
C HIS A 40 -7.98 -0.19 -0.39
N ASP A 41 -7.33 0.50 -1.35
CA ASP A 41 -7.10 1.95 -1.31
C ASP A 41 -6.53 2.41 0.04
N THR A 42 -5.40 1.80 0.43
CA THR A 42 -4.77 1.87 1.76
C THR A 42 -4.67 3.29 2.33
N MET A 43 -4.38 4.27 1.47
CA MET A 43 -4.01 5.62 1.87
C MET A 43 -5.18 6.61 2.01
N THR A 44 -6.42 6.14 1.87
CA THR A 44 -7.61 7.01 1.88
C THR A 44 -7.98 7.58 3.25
N TYR A 45 -7.28 7.20 4.32
CA TYR A 45 -7.42 7.81 5.65
C TYR A 45 -6.91 9.26 5.70
N CYS A 46 -6.03 9.67 4.77
CA CYS A 46 -5.37 10.98 4.74
C CYS A 46 -5.70 11.82 3.49
N LEU A 47 -6.91 11.66 2.95
CA LEU A 47 -7.38 12.46 1.82
C LEU A 47 -7.44 13.95 2.15
N ASP A 48 -6.90 14.78 1.27
CA ASP A 48 -6.89 16.23 1.38
C ASP A 48 -8.26 16.79 0.95
N LYS A 49 -9.06 17.16 1.96
CA LYS A 49 -10.38 17.79 1.82
C LYS A 49 -10.36 19.14 1.09
N ASN A 50 -9.18 19.74 0.91
CA ASN A 50 -9.03 20.99 0.17
C ASN A 50 -8.45 20.76 -1.23
N SER A 51 -8.03 19.53 -1.55
CA SER A 51 -7.51 19.23 -2.88
C SER A 51 -8.62 19.14 -3.92
N GLY A 52 -8.25 19.44 -5.16
CA GLY A 52 -9.14 19.26 -6.29
C GLY A 52 -9.43 17.78 -6.56
N VAL A 53 -10.57 17.53 -7.20
CA VAL A 53 -10.90 16.21 -7.74
C VAL A 53 -9.88 15.85 -8.82
N SER A 54 -9.41 14.60 -8.81
CA SER A 54 -8.42 14.07 -9.75
C SER A 54 -8.80 14.36 -11.21
N GLY A 55 -7.76 14.59 -12.01
CA GLY A 55 -7.87 14.78 -13.45
C GLY A 55 -8.51 13.59 -14.17
N ASN A 56 -8.41 12.38 -13.62
CA ASN A 56 -8.94 11.16 -14.22
C ASN A 56 -10.46 10.98 -14.00
N GLU A 57 -11.06 11.72 -13.09
CA GLU A 57 -12.49 11.61 -12.80
C GLU A 57 -13.37 12.16 -13.93
N LEU A 58 -14.65 11.77 -13.90
CA LEU A 58 -15.62 12.24 -14.89
C LEU A 58 -15.72 13.77 -14.92
N LYS A 59 -15.79 14.34 -16.13
CA LYS A 59 -15.99 15.80 -16.32
C LYS A 59 -17.24 16.31 -15.61
N LEU A 60 -18.29 15.50 -15.56
CA LEU A 60 -19.52 15.81 -14.85
C LEU A 60 -19.29 15.94 -13.33
N VAL A 61 -18.55 15.01 -12.71
CA VAL A 61 -18.23 15.07 -11.27
C VAL A 61 -17.43 16.33 -10.97
N LYS A 62 -16.42 16.64 -11.79
CA LYS A 62 -15.63 17.88 -11.68
C LYS A 62 -16.49 19.13 -11.83
N PHE A 63 -17.40 19.14 -12.80
CA PHE A 63 -18.32 20.26 -13.03
C PHE A 63 -19.28 20.45 -11.85
N LEU A 64 -19.91 19.38 -11.38
CA LEU A 64 -20.82 19.41 -10.24
C LEU A 64 -20.10 19.87 -8.97
N ASN A 65 -18.88 19.38 -8.72
CA ASN A 65 -18.07 19.82 -7.59
C ASN A 65 -17.71 21.31 -7.68
N LYS A 66 -17.46 21.83 -8.89
CA LYS A 66 -17.21 23.26 -9.11
C LYS A 66 -18.45 24.12 -8.88
N CYS A 67 -19.63 23.66 -9.28
CA CYS A 67 -20.89 24.41 -9.17
C CYS A 67 -21.50 24.34 -7.77
N MET A 68 -21.40 23.20 -7.08
CA MET A 68 -22.02 22.95 -5.77
C MET A 68 -21.04 22.30 -4.78
N PRO A 69 -19.90 22.95 -4.46
CA PRO A 69 -18.84 22.33 -3.67
C PRO A 69 -19.30 21.90 -2.27
N CYS A 70 -20.13 22.68 -1.59
CA CYS A 70 -20.61 22.37 -0.24
C CYS A 70 -21.51 21.12 -0.16
N ILE A 71 -22.06 20.66 -1.29
CA ILE A 71 -22.94 19.48 -1.36
C ILE A 71 -22.16 18.30 -1.94
N VAL A 72 -21.49 18.53 -3.08
CA VAL A 72 -20.86 17.46 -3.86
C VAL A 72 -19.54 17.02 -3.24
N HIS A 73 -18.74 17.95 -2.72
CA HIS A 73 -17.43 17.60 -2.16
C HIS A 73 -17.54 16.66 -0.95
N PRO A 74 -18.43 16.89 0.04
CA PRO A 74 -18.63 15.93 1.13
C PRO A 74 -19.08 14.53 0.66
N ILE A 75 -19.84 14.45 -0.43
CA ILE A 75 -20.26 13.16 -1.02
C ILE A 75 -19.05 12.47 -1.64
N ILE A 76 -18.25 13.19 -2.42
CA ILE A 76 -16.99 12.67 -2.99
C ILE A 76 -16.12 12.12 -1.88
N MET A 77 -15.87 12.90 -0.82
CA MET A 77 -15.06 12.45 0.31
C MET A 77 -15.58 11.15 0.94
N LYS A 78 -16.90 11.03 1.13
CA LYS A 78 -17.51 9.79 1.66
C LYS A 78 -17.33 8.59 0.73
N TRP A 79 -17.32 8.80 -0.57
CA TRP A 79 -17.16 7.73 -1.57
C TRP A 79 -15.69 7.38 -1.79
N SER A 80 -14.77 8.32 -1.54
CA SER A 80 -13.34 8.14 -1.64
C SER A 80 -12.71 7.41 -0.46
N THR A 81 -13.28 7.52 0.74
CA THR A 81 -12.68 6.95 1.96
C THR A 81 -13.01 5.46 2.12
N THR A 82 -11.99 4.61 2.11
CA THR A 82 -12.08 3.16 2.40
C THR A 82 -11.41 2.78 3.71
N GLN A 83 -10.43 3.57 4.17
CA GLN A 83 -9.66 3.32 5.39
C GLN A 83 -9.78 4.48 6.38
N VAL A 84 -9.80 4.16 7.67
CA VAL A 84 -9.76 5.14 8.77
C VAL A 84 -8.48 5.05 9.60
N LEU A 85 -7.77 3.92 9.53
CA LEU A 85 -6.50 3.68 10.20
C LEU A 85 -5.35 4.18 9.33
N THR A 86 -4.32 4.73 9.97
CA THR A 86 -3.04 5.07 9.33
C THR A 86 -2.35 3.83 8.77
N VAL A 87 -1.33 4.01 7.92
CA VAL A 87 -0.62 2.87 7.33
C VAL A 87 0.06 2.02 8.41
N THR A 88 0.69 2.65 9.41
CA THR A 88 1.28 1.94 10.55
C THR A 88 0.21 1.21 11.36
N GLU A 89 -0.91 1.84 11.69
CA GLU A 89 -2.00 1.17 12.42
C GLU A 89 -2.60 -0.01 11.64
N GLN A 90 -2.68 0.08 10.31
CA GLN A 90 -3.11 -1.06 9.48
C GLN A 90 -2.11 -2.22 9.58
N LEU A 91 -0.80 -1.93 9.54
CA LEU A 91 0.25 -2.94 9.70
C LEU A 91 0.22 -3.57 11.11
N GLU A 92 0.02 -2.77 12.15
CA GLU A 92 -0.18 -3.22 13.53
C GLU A 92 -1.45 -4.06 13.70
N ALA A 93 -2.50 -3.80 12.91
CA ALA A 93 -3.71 -4.61 12.86
C ALA A 93 -3.55 -5.91 12.05
N GLY A 94 -2.36 -6.18 11.48
CA GLY A 94 -2.02 -7.41 10.77
C GLY A 94 -2.13 -7.34 9.24
N VAL A 95 -2.39 -6.17 8.65
CA VAL A 95 -2.39 -5.99 7.20
C VAL A 95 -0.98 -6.23 6.64
N ARG A 96 -0.88 -7.01 5.55
CA ARG A 96 0.39 -7.30 4.86
C ARG A 96 0.33 -7.03 3.35
N TYR A 97 -0.83 -6.64 2.81
CA TYR A 97 -0.98 -6.20 1.43
C TYR A 97 -1.53 -4.77 1.39
N LEU A 98 -0.74 -3.84 0.87
CA LEU A 98 -1.10 -2.42 0.78
C LEU A 98 -1.36 -2.04 -0.69
N ASP A 99 -2.57 -1.58 -0.98
CA ASP A 99 -2.99 -1.10 -2.30
C ASP A 99 -2.68 0.41 -2.45
N PHE A 100 -1.61 0.71 -3.19
CA PHE A 100 -1.09 2.04 -3.42
C PHE A 100 -1.46 2.55 -4.82
N ARG A 101 -2.48 3.42 -4.87
CA ARG A 101 -2.85 4.16 -6.08
C ARG A 101 -2.11 5.48 -6.15
N ILE A 102 -1.21 5.62 -7.11
CA ILE A 102 -0.20 6.69 -7.11
C ILE A 102 -0.52 7.72 -8.20
N ALA A 103 -0.39 9.00 -7.86
CA ALA A 103 -0.65 10.09 -8.77
C ALA A 103 0.37 11.22 -8.68
N HIS A 104 0.50 11.97 -9.76
CA HIS A 104 1.13 13.29 -9.78
C HIS A 104 0.06 14.35 -9.96
N LYS A 105 0.09 15.40 -9.13
CA LYS A 105 -0.89 16.49 -9.20
C LYS A 105 -0.56 17.35 -10.43
N ALA A 106 -1.54 17.59 -11.30
CA ALA A 106 -1.32 18.20 -12.62
C ALA A 106 -0.59 19.56 -12.62
N ASN A 107 -0.68 20.33 -11.54
CA ASN A 107 -0.05 21.65 -11.40
C ASN A 107 1.10 21.68 -10.37
N ASP A 108 1.58 20.52 -9.92
CA ASP A 108 2.70 20.45 -9.01
C ASP A 108 4.02 20.48 -9.81
N PRO A 109 4.84 21.54 -9.70
CA PRO A 109 6.09 21.65 -10.46
C PRO A 109 7.18 20.71 -9.92
N SER A 110 6.98 20.10 -8.75
CA SER A 110 7.91 19.15 -8.14
C SER A 110 7.79 17.75 -8.74
N MET A 111 8.66 16.86 -8.29
CA MET A 111 8.57 15.42 -8.60
C MET A 111 7.75 14.65 -7.56
N ASN A 112 7.08 15.34 -6.63
CA ASN A 112 6.33 14.72 -5.56
C ASN A 112 5.17 13.88 -6.12
N LEU A 113 5.09 12.66 -5.62
CA LEU A 113 3.99 11.74 -5.89
C LEU A 113 3.10 11.67 -4.65
N TYR A 114 1.81 11.52 -4.88
CA TYR A 114 0.78 11.41 -3.85
C TYR A 114 -0.04 10.14 -4.10
N PHE A 115 -0.91 9.80 -3.16
CA PHE A 115 -1.92 8.78 -3.39
C PHE A 115 -3.23 9.42 -3.84
N VAL A 116 -4.06 8.66 -4.56
CA VAL A 116 -5.31 9.17 -5.12
C VAL A 116 -6.46 8.15 -5.03
N HIS A 117 -7.63 8.64 -4.64
CA HIS A 117 -8.92 7.98 -4.87
C HIS A 117 -9.98 9.07 -5.05
N MET A 118 -10.27 9.46 -6.30
CA MET A 118 -11.00 10.67 -6.70
C MET A 118 -10.41 12.00 -6.19
N VAL A 119 -9.76 12.02 -5.03
CA VAL A 119 -9.14 13.16 -4.35
C VAL A 119 -7.73 12.74 -3.93
N TYR A 120 -6.81 13.69 -3.80
CA TYR A 120 -5.41 13.40 -3.47
C TYR A 120 -5.18 13.31 -1.97
N THR A 121 -4.11 12.63 -1.55
CA THR A 121 -3.65 12.67 -0.15
C THR A 121 -2.88 13.94 0.18
N THR A 122 -2.81 14.25 1.48
CA THR A 122 -1.96 15.30 2.03
C THR A 122 -0.49 14.89 2.09
N VAL A 123 -0.23 13.60 2.32
CA VAL A 123 1.13 13.01 2.42
C VAL A 123 1.65 12.57 1.07
N THR A 124 2.98 12.54 0.92
CA THR A 124 3.65 12.06 -0.29
C THR A 124 3.88 10.54 -0.24
N VAL A 125 4.08 9.94 -1.42
CA VAL A 125 4.47 8.52 -1.53
C VAL A 125 5.79 8.28 -0.80
N GLN A 126 6.77 9.18 -0.94
CA GLN A 126 8.08 9.02 -0.32
C GLN A 126 7.99 8.95 1.21
N ASP A 127 7.19 9.83 1.84
CA ASP A 127 7.02 9.82 3.30
C ASP A 127 6.45 8.48 3.80
N ILE A 128 5.47 7.94 3.07
CA ILE A 128 4.84 6.67 3.42
C ILE A 128 5.75 5.47 3.18
N LEU A 129 6.61 5.51 2.15
CA LEU A 129 7.62 4.47 1.97
C LEU A 129 8.62 4.46 3.14
N TRP A 130 9.01 5.62 3.66
CA TRP A 130 9.84 5.71 4.87
C TRP A 130 9.11 5.20 6.12
N GLU A 131 7.82 5.50 6.26
CA GLU A 131 7.02 4.98 7.38
C GLU A 131 6.92 3.46 7.35
N VAL A 132 6.63 2.87 6.18
CA VAL A 132 6.62 1.41 6.00
C VAL A 132 7.99 0.80 6.27
N LEU A 133 9.08 1.44 5.82
CA LEU A 133 10.44 0.98 6.13
C LEU A 133 10.69 0.97 7.64
N SER A 134 10.34 2.06 8.34
CA SER A 134 10.54 2.17 9.78
C SER A 134 9.78 1.08 10.54
N TRP A 135 8.56 0.77 10.11
CA TRP A 135 7.79 -0.35 10.67
C TRP A 135 8.45 -1.70 10.42
N LEU A 136 8.93 -1.94 9.19
CA LEU A 136 9.65 -3.16 8.83
C LEU A 136 10.94 -3.34 9.67
N GLU A 137 11.64 -2.25 10.00
CA GLU A 137 12.84 -2.29 10.85
C GLU A 137 12.56 -2.76 12.29
N THR A 138 11.37 -2.49 12.81
CA THR A 138 10.94 -2.98 14.12
C THR A 138 10.25 -4.34 14.07
N HIS A 139 9.98 -4.85 12.86
CA HIS A 139 9.27 -6.10 12.59
C HIS A 139 10.06 -7.03 11.64
N PRO A 140 11.23 -7.54 12.06
CA PRO A 140 12.19 -8.18 11.15
C PRO A 140 11.75 -9.51 10.55
N GLN A 141 10.65 -10.12 11.02
CA GLN A 141 10.11 -11.39 10.50
C GLN A 141 8.81 -11.20 9.72
N GLU A 142 8.41 -9.95 9.49
CA GLU A 142 7.20 -9.62 8.74
C GLU A 142 7.54 -9.28 7.28
N VAL A 143 6.56 -9.51 6.41
CA VAL A 143 6.68 -9.29 4.97
C VAL A 143 5.54 -8.40 4.52
N VAL A 144 5.85 -7.29 3.86
CA VAL A 144 4.83 -6.36 3.35
C VAL A 144 4.84 -6.38 1.83
N ILE A 145 3.65 -6.53 1.25
CA ILE A 145 3.42 -6.44 -0.19
C ILE A 145 2.92 -5.02 -0.50
N LEU A 146 3.69 -4.25 -1.27
CA LEU A 146 3.25 -2.99 -1.85
C LEU A 146 2.74 -3.23 -3.27
N ALA A 147 1.46 -2.99 -3.49
CA ALA A 147 0.86 -3.01 -4.80
C ALA A 147 0.74 -1.59 -5.35
N CYS A 148 1.73 -1.15 -6.13
CA CYS A 148 1.67 0.15 -6.82
C CYS A 148 0.88 0.01 -8.13
N ARG A 149 -0.22 0.73 -8.25
CA ARG A 149 -1.13 0.65 -9.40
C ARG A 149 -1.83 1.97 -9.70
N ASN A 150 -2.65 1.98 -10.75
CA ASN A 150 -3.54 3.09 -11.11
C ASN A 150 -2.80 4.44 -11.19
N PHE A 151 -1.75 4.48 -12.00
CA PHE A 151 -0.84 5.62 -12.09
C PHE A 151 -1.50 6.82 -12.80
N ASP A 152 -1.94 7.82 -12.03
CA ASP A 152 -2.61 9.01 -12.57
C ASP A 152 -1.62 10.18 -12.77
N GLY A 153 -1.42 10.60 -14.02
CA GLY A 153 -0.54 11.74 -14.35
C GLY A 153 0.95 11.45 -14.29
N LEU A 154 1.39 10.19 -14.14
CA LEU A 154 2.81 9.86 -14.10
C LEU A 154 3.43 9.83 -15.50
N THR A 155 4.32 10.78 -15.76
CA THR A 155 5.22 10.71 -16.92
C THR A 155 6.27 9.61 -16.73
N LYS A 156 6.94 9.18 -17.81
CA LYS A 156 8.09 8.25 -17.73
C LYS A 156 9.15 8.71 -16.72
N LYS A 157 9.44 10.01 -16.65
CA LYS A 157 10.40 10.58 -15.70
C LYS A 157 9.95 10.37 -14.25
N LEU A 158 8.68 10.63 -13.97
CA LEU A 158 8.09 10.45 -12.64
C LEU A 158 8.01 8.96 -12.24
N HIS A 159 7.69 8.09 -13.20
CA HIS A 159 7.73 6.65 -12.95
C HIS A 159 9.17 6.18 -12.64
N CYS A 160 10.19 6.63 -13.39
CA CYS A 160 11.58 6.32 -13.06
C CYS A 160 11.98 6.84 -11.67
N HIS A 161 11.49 8.02 -11.28
CA HIS A 161 11.71 8.58 -9.95
C HIS A 161 11.09 7.73 -8.86
N LEU A 162 9.83 7.28 -9.02
CA LEU A 162 9.20 6.35 -8.08
C LEU A 162 10.04 5.09 -7.85
N ILE A 163 10.51 4.46 -8.93
CA ILE A 163 11.35 3.26 -8.84
C ILE A 163 12.67 3.56 -8.13
N ALA A 164 13.29 4.71 -8.42
CA ALA A 164 14.53 5.12 -7.77
C ALA A 164 14.31 5.31 -6.26
N CYS A 165 13.25 6.02 -5.86
CA CYS A 165 12.88 6.19 -4.45
C CYS A 165 12.68 4.84 -3.74
N ILE A 166 11.91 3.93 -4.33
CA ILE A 166 11.67 2.60 -3.73
C ILE A 166 13.01 1.84 -3.54
N LYS A 167 13.89 1.85 -4.53
CA LYS A 167 15.20 1.20 -4.44
C LYS A 167 16.10 1.83 -3.39
N GLU A 168 16.13 3.15 -3.33
CA GLU A 168 16.96 3.91 -2.39
C GLU A 168 16.51 3.74 -0.94
N ILE A 169 15.19 3.70 -0.71
CA ILE A 169 14.59 3.57 0.63
C ILE A 169 14.75 2.13 1.14
N PHE A 170 14.30 1.13 0.38
CA PHE A 170 14.24 -0.24 0.89
C PHE A 170 15.54 -1.03 0.71
N GLN A 171 16.38 -0.68 -0.26
CA GLN A 171 17.71 -1.28 -0.47
C GLN A 171 17.69 -2.83 -0.39
N CYS A 172 18.36 -3.40 0.61
CA CYS A 172 18.47 -4.85 0.84
C CYS A 172 17.18 -5.51 1.35
N LYS A 173 16.16 -4.74 1.75
CA LYS A 173 14.84 -5.24 2.15
C LYS A 173 13.92 -5.50 0.95
N LEU A 174 14.30 -5.15 -0.27
CA LEU A 174 13.52 -5.52 -1.46
C LEU A 174 13.71 -7.01 -1.77
N CYS A 175 12.60 -7.70 -2.02
CA CYS A 175 12.65 -9.08 -2.49
C CYS A 175 13.32 -9.16 -3.87
N PRO A 176 14.39 -9.96 -4.05
CA PRO A 176 14.96 -10.21 -5.37
C PRO A 176 13.99 -11.02 -6.25
N ARG A 177 13.86 -10.63 -7.52
CA ARG A 177 13.03 -11.28 -8.54
C ARG A 177 13.06 -12.81 -8.57
N ASN A 178 14.26 -13.39 -8.54
CA ASN A 178 14.46 -14.81 -8.78
C ASN A 178 13.95 -15.71 -7.66
N ASN A 179 13.55 -15.12 -6.52
CA ASN A 179 13.07 -15.86 -5.37
C ASN A 179 11.54 -15.92 -5.26
N LEU A 180 10.77 -15.22 -6.12
CA LEU A 180 9.31 -15.11 -6.02
C LEU A 180 8.57 -16.47 -6.01
N SER A 181 9.09 -17.47 -6.71
CA SER A 181 8.51 -18.82 -6.76
C SER A 181 8.85 -19.69 -5.53
N CYS A 182 9.81 -19.27 -4.69
CA CYS A 182 10.33 -19.97 -3.51
C CYS A 182 10.40 -19.06 -2.27
N CYS A 183 9.64 -17.96 -2.25
CA CYS A 183 9.60 -17.01 -1.13
C CYS A 183 8.91 -17.65 0.07
N ASN A 184 9.70 -18.38 0.84
CA ASN A 184 9.37 -18.99 2.11
C ASN A 184 9.68 -17.99 3.24
N LEU A 185 8.84 -17.88 4.26
CA LEU A 185 9.08 -17.04 5.44
C LEU A 185 10.49 -17.20 6.04
N CYS A 186 11.05 -18.41 6.04
CA CYS A 186 12.42 -18.68 6.52
C CYS A 186 13.53 -17.86 5.82
N LEU A 187 13.31 -17.41 4.57
CA LEU A 187 14.26 -16.61 3.79
C LEU A 187 13.97 -15.11 3.85
N LEU A 188 12.86 -14.72 4.48
CA LEU A 188 12.29 -13.37 4.42
C LEU A 188 12.42 -12.66 5.77
N ALA A 189 13.65 -12.49 6.26
CA ALA A 189 13.88 -11.51 7.30
C ALA A 189 13.70 -10.11 6.68
N CYS A 190 12.50 -9.52 6.87
CA CYS A 190 12.18 -8.13 6.57
C CYS A 190 12.13 -7.83 5.06
N ILE A 191 11.12 -8.36 4.36
CA ILE A 191 11.06 -8.27 2.90
C ILE A 191 9.83 -7.52 2.39
N LEU A 192 10.10 -6.55 1.51
CA LEU A 192 9.12 -5.82 0.72
C LEU A 192 8.94 -6.52 -0.63
N LEU A 193 7.72 -6.93 -0.92
CA LEU A 193 7.32 -7.44 -2.24
C LEU A 193 6.64 -6.34 -3.04
N LEU A 194 7.21 -5.98 -4.18
CA LEU A 194 6.69 -4.90 -5.01
C LEU A 194 5.96 -5.46 -6.23
N CYS A 195 4.65 -5.21 -6.29
CA CYS A 195 3.82 -5.48 -7.46
C CYS A 195 3.49 -4.16 -8.16
N ILE A 196 4.07 -3.94 -9.34
CA ILE A 196 3.75 -2.79 -10.19
C ILE A 196 2.83 -3.26 -11.31
N SER A 197 1.60 -2.76 -11.34
CA SER A 197 0.69 -3.05 -12.44
C SER A 197 1.16 -2.36 -13.73
N GLU A 198 1.35 -3.11 -14.81
CA GLU A 198 1.49 -2.53 -16.16
C GLU A 198 0.15 -1.89 -16.55
N GLU A 199 0.09 -0.56 -16.65
CA GLU A 199 -0.96 0.10 -17.42
C GLU A 199 -0.47 0.31 -18.86
N SER A 200 -1.30 -0.13 -19.80
CA SER A 200 -1.07 -0.31 -21.24
C SER A 200 -0.68 0.93 -22.05
N SER A 201 -0.52 2.10 -21.40
CA SER A 201 -0.18 3.38 -22.03
C SER A 201 1.30 3.78 -21.89
N LEU A 202 2.05 3.09 -21.02
CA LEU A 202 3.50 3.20 -20.91
C LEU A 202 4.09 1.84 -21.28
N HIS A 203 4.48 1.62 -22.54
CA HIS A 203 5.30 0.48 -22.95
C HIS A 203 6.71 0.56 -22.34
N LEU A 204 6.78 0.57 -21.01
CA LEU A 204 7.98 0.36 -20.23
C LEU A 204 7.78 -1.00 -19.58
N PRO A 205 8.59 -2.01 -19.91
CA PRO A 205 8.55 -3.27 -19.21
C PRO A 205 9.06 -3.00 -17.80
N VAL A 206 8.16 -2.63 -16.89
CA VAL A 206 8.44 -2.70 -15.45
C VAL A 206 8.16 -4.14 -15.08
N ARG A 207 8.96 -5.03 -15.67
CA ARG A 207 9.06 -6.41 -15.21
C ARG A 207 9.60 -6.30 -13.80
N TYR A 208 8.79 -6.70 -12.83
CA TYR A 208 9.11 -6.95 -11.42
C TYR A 208 10.62 -6.87 -11.14
N LEU A 209 11.01 -5.90 -10.30
CA LEU A 209 12.41 -5.64 -9.93
C LEU A 209 13.18 -6.93 -9.65
#